data_AF-A0A9D2SVC2-F1
#
_entry.id   AF-A0A9D2SVC2-F1
#
_cell.length_a   1.000
_cell.length_b   1.000
_cell.length_c   1.000
_cell.angle_alpha   90.00
_cell.angle_beta   90.00
_cell.angle_gamma   90.00
#
_symmetry.space_group_name_H-M   'P 1'
#
loop_
_entity.id
_entity.type
_entity.pdbx_description
1 polymer ?
#
loop_
_entity_poly.entity_id
_entity_poly.type
_entity_poly.pdbx_seq_one_letter_code
_entity_poly.pdbx_strand_id
1 'polypeptide(L)'
;MKRKLSILSAVICVLGLMLTACAEETEKADNETSGTYNSSLPETFSYDVTIEEIGEDIDQYIEEHDMGIKRDTEEYAELLNEFCFSDFSDLTDTTKCFYEAYASVYLSDPTVKSTDDAFADRTIGEIRGENQETSNKILEEAEKF
;
A
#
# COMPACT_ATOMS: atom_id res chain seq x y z
N MET A 1 -17.07 52.88 -69.10
CA MET A 1 -15.99 51.87 -69.28
C MET A 1 -15.94 51.05 -67.99
N LYS A 2 -16.30 49.74 -67.96
CA LYS A 2 -15.50 48.53 -68.31
C LYS A 2 -14.13 48.54 -67.60
N ARG A 3 -13.63 47.54 -66.86
CA ARG A 3 -13.96 46.14 -66.48
C ARG A 3 -12.99 45.80 -65.30
N LYS A 4 -13.45 45.18 -64.21
CA LYS A 4 -13.31 43.76 -63.79
C LYS A 4 -11.90 43.12 -63.84
N LEU A 5 -11.44 42.62 -62.69
CA LEU A 5 -10.73 41.35 -62.39
C LEU A 5 -10.69 41.26 -60.84
N SER A 6 -11.26 40.34 -60.05
CA SER A 6 -11.54 38.89 -60.07
C SER A 6 -10.34 37.98 -59.79
N ILE A 7 -10.06 37.71 -58.50
CA ILE A 7 -9.42 36.50 -57.93
C ILE A 7 -9.98 36.37 -56.50
N LEU A 8 -11.05 35.62 -56.22
CA LEU A 8 -11.11 34.18 -55.91
C LEU A 8 -10.06 33.71 -54.87
N SER A 9 -10.43 33.69 -53.59
CA SER A 9 -9.92 32.68 -52.66
C SER A 9 -11.08 32.25 -51.75
N ALA A 10 -11.33 30.96 -51.78
CA ALA A 10 -12.43 30.27 -51.15
C ALA A 10 -12.17 30.04 -49.65
N VAL A 11 -13.26 30.09 -48.87
CA VAL A 11 -13.72 29.13 -47.84
C VAL A 11 -12.65 28.69 -46.82
N ILE A 12 -12.86 28.87 -45.52
CA ILE A 12 -13.59 27.90 -44.68
C ILE A 12 -14.24 28.62 -43.48
N CYS A 13 -15.57 28.50 -43.39
CA CYS A 13 -16.30 28.68 -42.14
C CYS A 13 -16.12 27.41 -41.31
N VAL A 14 -15.51 27.51 -40.13
CA VAL A 14 -15.81 26.59 -39.03
C VAL A 14 -16.06 27.43 -37.79
N LEU A 15 -17.35 27.63 -37.52
CA LEU A 15 -17.85 27.83 -36.16
C LEU A 15 -17.57 26.54 -35.40
N GLY A 16 -16.51 26.53 -34.61
CA GLY A 16 -16.16 25.47 -33.67
C GLY A 16 -16.37 25.98 -32.26
N LEU A 17 -17.46 25.53 -31.66
CA LEU A 17 -17.98 25.89 -30.34
C LEU A 17 -16.90 25.87 -29.24
N MET A 18 -17.02 26.85 -28.35
CA MET A 18 -16.53 26.77 -26.97
C MET A 18 -17.17 25.54 -26.31
N LEU A 19 -16.50 24.38 -26.37
CA LEU A 19 -16.68 23.31 -25.40
C LEU A 19 -15.74 23.70 -24.25
N THR A 20 -16.20 24.45 -23.24
CA THR A 20 -16.89 23.87 -22.08
C THR A 20 -16.74 22.35 -22.12
N ALA A 21 -15.57 21.89 -21.67
CA ALA A 21 -15.49 20.57 -21.09
C ALA A 21 -16.48 20.62 -19.92
N CYS A 22 -17.71 20.17 -20.16
CA CYS A 22 -18.38 19.42 -19.13
C CYS A 22 -17.38 18.32 -18.79
N ALA A 23 -16.67 18.48 -17.67
CA ALA A 23 -16.28 17.31 -16.93
C ALA A 23 -17.60 16.56 -16.77
N GLU A 24 -17.74 15.48 -17.54
CA GLU A 24 -18.58 14.39 -17.10
C GLU A 24 -18.06 14.15 -15.68
N GLU A 25 -18.88 14.56 -14.71
CA GLU A 25 -18.90 13.89 -13.44
C GLU A 25 -19.15 12.44 -13.85
N THR A 26 -18.07 11.70 -14.08
CA THR A 26 -18.08 10.29 -13.81
C THR A 26 -18.49 10.29 -12.36
N GLU A 27 -19.80 10.14 -12.13
CA GLU A 27 -20.31 9.47 -10.96
C GLU A 27 -19.37 8.26 -10.88
N LYS A 28 -18.33 8.40 -10.04
CA LYS A 28 -17.63 7.27 -9.48
C LYS A 28 -18.81 6.46 -9.01
N ALA A 29 -19.06 5.37 -9.74
CA ALA A 29 -20.05 4.42 -9.33
C ALA A 29 -19.74 4.22 -7.85
N ASP A 30 -20.69 4.60 -7.01
CA ASP A 30 -20.76 4.16 -5.63
C ASP A 30 -20.85 2.64 -5.72
N ASN A 31 -19.70 2.02 -5.98
CA ASN A 31 -19.43 0.70 -5.52
C ASN A 31 -18.96 0.92 -4.09
N GLU A 32 -19.90 1.30 -3.23
CA GLU A 32 -19.93 0.85 -1.85
C GLU A 32 -19.96 -0.68 -1.88
N THR A 33 -18.85 -1.29 -2.26
CA THR A 33 -18.35 -2.41 -1.48
C THR A 33 -17.65 -1.75 -0.31
N SER A 34 -18.46 -1.20 0.62
CA SER A 34 -18.07 -1.08 2.03
C SER A 34 -17.97 -2.50 2.57
N GLY A 35 -16.98 -3.22 2.06
CA GLY A 35 -16.65 -4.58 2.39
C GLY A 35 -15.33 -4.53 3.13
N THR A 36 -15.21 -5.39 4.12
CA THR A 36 -13.91 -5.70 4.70
C THR A 36 -13.00 -6.26 3.59
N TYR A 37 -11.77 -5.79 3.52
CA TYR A 37 -10.73 -6.37 2.67
C TYR A 37 -10.62 -7.87 2.95
N ASN A 38 -10.60 -8.66 1.88
CA ASN A 38 -10.60 -10.12 1.97
C ASN A 38 -9.16 -10.64 2.05
N SER A 39 -8.56 -10.49 3.23
CA SER A 39 -7.21 -10.95 3.53
C SER A 39 -7.05 -12.47 3.30
N SER A 40 -5.89 -12.85 2.77
CA SER A 40 -5.45 -14.23 2.63
C SER A 40 -4.92 -14.83 3.94
N LEU A 41 -4.70 -13.98 4.96
CA LEU A 41 -4.19 -14.37 6.26
C LEU A 41 -5.24 -15.09 7.11
N PRO A 42 -4.82 -15.86 8.13
CA PRO A 42 -5.75 -16.55 9.03
C PRO A 42 -6.71 -15.59 9.74
N GLU A 43 -8.00 -15.95 9.83
CA GLU A 43 -9.01 -15.17 10.55
C GLU A 43 -8.73 -15.06 12.06
N THR A 44 -7.98 -16.02 12.61
CA THR A 44 -7.52 -16.05 13.99
C THR A 44 -6.01 -15.88 14.06
N PHE A 45 -5.54 -15.03 14.98
CA PHE A 45 -4.12 -14.79 15.17
C PHE A 45 -3.33 -16.09 15.41
N SER A 46 -2.24 -16.26 14.67
CA SER A 46 -1.32 -17.41 14.75
C SER A 46 0.12 -16.93 14.75
N TYR A 47 0.97 -17.59 15.52
CA TYR A 47 2.41 -17.32 15.53
C TYR A 47 3.16 -18.00 14.39
N ASP A 48 2.50 -18.90 13.66
CA ASP A 48 3.12 -19.71 12.61
C ASP A 48 3.03 -19.06 11.22
N VAL A 49 2.49 -17.84 11.13
CA VAL A 49 2.45 -17.06 9.89
C VAL A 49 3.82 -16.45 9.63
N THR A 50 4.30 -16.61 8.40
CA THR A 50 5.58 -16.10 7.94
C THR A 50 5.52 -14.61 7.63
N ILE A 51 6.69 -13.96 7.64
CA ILE A 51 6.81 -12.57 7.21
C ILE A 51 6.50 -12.42 5.71
N GLU A 52 6.85 -13.42 4.89
CA GLU A 52 6.50 -13.44 3.48
C GLU A 52 4.98 -13.40 3.27
N GLU A 53 4.23 -14.30 3.90
CA GLU A 53 2.76 -14.37 3.77
C GLU A 53 2.10 -13.03 4.12
N ILE A 54 2.56 -12.36 5.18
CA ILE A 54 2.02 -11.05 5.58
C ILE A 54 2.40 -9.98 4.57
N GLY A 55 3.65 -9.99 4.08
CA GLY A 55 4.11 -9.06 3.07
C GLY A 55 3.34 -9.21 1.74
N GLU A 56 3.04 -10.44 1.33
CA GLU A 56 2.23 -10.74 0.14
C GLU A 56 0.79 -10.24 0.30
N ASP A 57 0.19 -10.42 1.49
CA ASP A 57 -1.16 -9.89 1.77
C ASP A 57 -1.19 -8.35 1.75
N ILE A 58 -0.14 -7.69 2.24
CA ILE A 58 0.02 -6.23 2.14
C ILE A 58 0.15 -5.79 0.68
N ASP A 59 0.92 -6.51 -0.14
CA ASP A 59 1.04 -6.18 -1.57
C ASP A 59 -0.29 -6.32 -2.30
N GLN A 60 -1.06 -7.37 -1.99
CA GLN A 60 -2.41 -7.57 -2.50
C GLN A 60 -3.33 -6.43 -2.07
N TYR A 61 -3.27 -6.02 -0.80
CA TYR A 61 -4.02 -4.88 -0.28
C TYR A 61 -3.69 -3.57 -1.04
N ILE A 62 -2.41 -3.32 -1.30
CA ILE A 62 -1.93 -2.17 -2.08
C ILE A 62 -2.46 -2.19 -3.51
N GLU A 63 -2.46 -3.36 -4.15
CA GLU A 63 -2.96 -3.56 -5.52
C GLU A 63 -4.48 -3.34 -5.61
N GLU A 64 -5.26 -3.95 -4.71
CA GLU A 64 -6.73 -3.81 -4.70
C GLU A 64 -7.21 -2.39 -4.43
N HIS A 65 -6.41 -1.60 -3.71
CA HIS A 65 -6.69 -0.19 -3.43
C HIS A 65 -6.06 0.79 -4.43
N ASP A 66 -5.44 0.30 -5.50
CA ASP A 66 -4.79 1.12 -6.55
C ASP A 66 -3.79 2.16 -5.97
N MET A 67 -3.08 1.82 -4.89
CA MET A 67 -2.27 2.80 -4.14
C MET A 67 -0.96 3.16 -4.86
N GLY A 68 -0.48 2.29 -5.75
CA GLY A 68 0.75 2.52 -6.52
C GLY A 68 2.05 2.49 -5.70
N ILE A 69 1.99 2.00 -4.47
CA ILE A 69 3.12 1.86 -3.53
C ILE A 69 3.93 0.60 -3.87
N LYS A 70 5.24 0.60 -3.66
CA LYS A 70 6.12 -0.56 -3.93
C LYS A 70 6.99 -0.85 -2.71
N ARG A 71 7.30 -2.13 -2.48
CA ARG A 71 8.23 -2.53 -1.40
C ARG A 71 9.56 -1.78 -1.46
N ASP A 72 10.17 -1.58 -0.30
CA ASP A 72 11.47 -0.93 -0.10
C ASP A 72 11.52 0.54 -0.58
N THR A 73 10.37 1.21 -0.73
CA THR A 73 10.29 2.67 -0.94
C THR A 73 9.91 3.42 0.34
N GLU A 74 10.10 4.74 0.33
CA GLU A 74 9.71 5.60 1.45
C GLU A 74 8.19 5.55 1.69
N GLU A 75 7.39 5.55 0.63
CA GLU A 75 5.93 5.46 0.70
C GLU A 75 5.46 4.12 1.30
N TYR A 76 6.20 3.04 1.08
CA TYR A 76 5.92 1.75 1.73
C TYR A 76 6.23 1.81 3.22
N ALA A 77 7.35 2.40 3.61
CA ALA A 77 7.66 2.61 5.03
C ALA A 77 6.64 3.54 5.72
N GLU A 78 6.13 4.55 5.02
CA GLU A 78 5.04 5.41 5.51
C GLU A 78 3.75 4.61 5.71
N LEU A 79 3.34 3.79 4.74
CA LEU A 79 2.18 2.91 4.86
C LEU A 79 2.31 1.93 6.05
N LEU A 80 3.49 1.33 6.24
CA LEU A 80 3.74 0.45 7.39
C LEU A 80 3.62 1.18 8.72
N ASN A 81 4.06 2.44 8.78
CA ASN A 81 3.82 3.28 9.97
C ASN A 81 2.33 3.58 10.15
N GLU A 82 1.59 3.85 9.08
CA GLU A 82 0.14 4.06 9.17
C GLU A 82 -0.57 2.83 9.73
N PHE A 83 -0.21 1.61 9.35
CA PHE A 83 -0.79 0.40 9.96
C PHE A 83 -0.61 0.35 11.48
N CYS A 84 0.42 0.98 12.04
CA CYS A 84 0.66 1.02 13.48
C CYS A 84 -0.12 2.11 14.23
N PHE A 85 -0.55 3.17 13.54
CA PHE A 85 -1.01 4.41 14.19
C PHE A 85 -2.33 4.98 13.64
N SER A 86 -2.82 4.43 12.52
CA SER A 86 -4.03 4.86 11.83
C SER A 86 -5.09 3.76 11.86
N ASP A 87 -6.35 4.16 11.69
CA ASP A 87 -7.46 3.21 11.61
C ASP A 87 -7.84 2.94 10.16
N PHE A 88 -7.75 1.68 9.76
CA PHE A 88 -8.18 1.17 8.46
C PHE A 88 -9.51 0.45 8.64
N SER A 89 -10.61 1.13 8.29
CA SER A 89 -11.98 0.66 8.58
C SER A 89 -12.38 -0.63 7.86
N ASP A 90 -11.68 -0.94 6.78
CA ASP A 90 -11.87 -2.10 5.92
C ASP A 90 -11.00 -3.29 6.33
N LEU A 91 -10.04 -3.14 7.26
CA LEU A 91 -9.26 -4.25 7.79
C LEU A 91 -9.90 -4.84 9.06
N THR A 92 -9.87 -6.17 9.19
CA THR A 92 -10.22 -6.83 10.46
C THR A 92 -9.18 -6.55 11.54
N ASP A 93 -9.57 -6.65 12.81
CA ASP A 93 -8.63 -6.52 13.93
C ASP A 93 -7.48 -7.55 13.83
N THR A 94 -7.77 -8.78 13.39
CA THR A 94 -6.74 -9.81 13.20
C THR A 94 -5.75 -9.43 12.10
N THR A 95 -6.24 -8.95 10.95
CA THR A 95 -5.38 -8.50 9.84
C THR A 95 -4.51 -7.33 10.27
N LYS A 96 -5.08 -6.35 11.00
CA LYS A 96 -4.32 -5.24 11.58
C LYS A 96 -3.19 -5.75 12.48
N CYS A 97 -3.46 -6.69 13.38
CA CYS A 97 -2.43 -7.28 14.23
C CYS A 97 -1.28 -7.92 13.44
N PHE A 98 -1.56 -8.59 12.31
CA PHE A 98 -0.51 -9.14 11.45
C PHE A 98 0.30 -8.03 10.77
N TYR A 99 -0.37 -7.00 10.23
CA TYR A 99 0.30 -5.89 9.55
C TYR A 99 1.17 -5.07 10.52
N GLU A 100 0.69 -4.83 11.74
CA GLU A 100 1.46 -4.21 12.82
C GLU A 100 2.69 -5.05 13.19
N ALA A 101 2.53 -6.38 13.29
CA ALA A 101 3.65 -7.28 13.57
C ALA A 101 4.70 -7.20 12.45
N TYR A 102 4.28 -7.28 11.18
CA TYR A 102 5.17 -7.11 10.04
C TYR A 102 5.88 -5.76 10.04
N ALA A 103 5.14 -4.66 10.23
CA ALA A 103 5.69 -3.31 10.28
C ALA A 103 6.72 -3.16 11.39
N SER A 104 6.44 -3.70 12.59
CA SER A 104 7.37 -3.64 13.72
C SER A 104 8.71 -4.30 13.42
N VAL A 105 8.70 -5.40 12.67
CA VAL A 105 9.90 -6.13 12.30
C VAL A 105 10.61 -5.40 11.16
N TYR A 106 9.90 -5.11 10.08
CA TYR A 106 10.44 -4.47 8.88
C TYR A 106 11.07 -3.10 9.18
N LEU A 107 10.44 -2.28 10.02
CA LEU A 107 10.94 -0.95 10.37
C LEU A 107 12.04 -0.97 11.45
N SER A 108 12.21 -2.08 12.18
CA SER A 108 13.22 -2.18 13.25
C SER A 108 14.64 -2.36 12.73
N ASP A 109 14.82 -2.93 11.54
CA ASP A 109 16.13 -3.16 10.93
C ASP A 109 16.18 -2.59 9.50
N PRO A 110 16.82 -1.42 9.30
CA PRO A 110 16.90 -0.79 7.98
C PRO A 110 17.81 -1.55 7.00
N THR A 111 18.45 -2.64 7.42
CA THR A 111 19.30 -3.48 6.57
C THR A 111 18.53 -4.67 5.98
N VAL A 112 17.37 -5.01 6.56
CA VAL A 112 16.49 -6.06 6.04
C VAL A 112 15.85 -5.57 4.74
N LYS A 113 15.97 -6.38 3.70
CA LYS A 113 15.24 -6.17 2.44
C LYS A 113 14.15 -7.20 2.31
N SER A 114 13.05 -6.79 1.67
CA SER A 114 11.93 -7.68 1.36
C SER A 114 12.32 -8.94 0.55
N THR A 115 13.51 -8.95 -0.08
CA THR A 115 14.06 -10.06 -0.88
C THR A 115 15.09 -10.91 -0.15
N ASP A 116 15.26 -10.76 1.18
CA ASP A 116 16.15 -11.63 1.95
C ASP A 116 15.37 -12.89 2.35
N ASP A 117 15.61 -13.99 1.63
CA ASP A 117 14.95 -15.29 1.84
C ASP A 117 15.02 -15.73 3.32
N ALA A 118 16.14 -15.44 4.00
CA ALA A 118 16.32 -15.79 5.41
C ALA A 118 15.45 -14.97 6.37
N PHE A 119 14.93 -13.82 5.93
CA PHE A 119 13.99 -13.00 6.66
C PHE A 119 12.54 -13.36 6.33
N ALA A 120 12.26 -13.58 5.05
CA ALA A 120 10.94 -13.89 4.52
C ALA A 120 10.36 -15.19 5.11
N ASP A 121 11.19 -16.24 5.21
CA ASP A 121 10.79 -17.57 5.70
C ASP A 121 10.47 -17.62 7.21
N ARG A 122 10.81 -16.56 7.96
CA ARG A 122 10.66 -16.56 9.42
C ARG A 122 9.23 -16.29 9.82
N THR A 123 8.78 -16.94 10.88
CA THR A 123 7.46 -16.70 11.48
C THR A 123 7.49 -15.60 12.54
N ILE A 124 6.33 -14.99 12.80
CA ILE A 124 6.17 -14.04 13.93
C ILE A 124 6.61 -14.71 15.26
N GLY A 125 6.29 -15.99 15.43
CA GLY A 125 6.65 -16.77 16.61
C GLY A 125 8.16 -16.88 16.83
N GLU A 126 8.91 -17.17 15.77
CA GLU A 126 10.37 -17.29 15.82
C GLU A 126 11.02 -15.95 16.19
N ILE A 127 10.63 -14.87 15.50
CA ILE A 127 11.14 -13.52 15.75
C ILE A 127 10.86 -13.10 17.19
N ARG A 128 9.65 -13.35 17.68
CA ARG A 128 9.28 -13.07 19.07
C ARG A 128 10.14 -13.85 20.05
N GLY A 129 10.39 -15.13 19.79
CA GLY A 129 11.22 -15.97 20.65
C GLY A 129 12.65 -15.45 20.77
N GLU A 130 13.26 -15.08 19.64
CA GLU A 130 14.60 -14.49 19.61
C GLU A 130 14.69 -13.15 20.34
N ASN A 131 13.68 -12.29 20.17
CA ASN A 131 13.60 -11.01 20.87
C ASN A 131 13.50 -11.19 22.40
N GLN A 132 12.76 -12.20 22.85
CA GLN A 132 12.66 -12.55 24.27
C GLN A 132 13.99 -13.08 24.81
N GLU A 133 14.66 -13.97 24.07
CA GLU A 133 15.98 -14.49 24.45
C GLU A 133 17.01 -13.37 24.56
N THR A 134 17.03 -12.47 23.57
CA THR A 134 17.94 -11.31 23.56
C THR A 134 17.67 -10.38 24.73
N SER A 135 16.40 -10.06 25.00
CA SER A 135 16.01 -9.22 26.13
C SER A 135 16.43 -9.83 27.48
N ASN A 136 16.26 -11.14 27.65
CA ASN A 136 16.67 -11.83 28.88
C ASN A 136 18.18 -11.77 29.08
N LYS A 137 18.98 -11.98 28.03
CA LYS A 137 20.45 -11.85 28.10
C LYS A 137 20.87 -10.44 28.52
N ILE A 138 20.25 -9.41 27.97
CA ILE A 138 20.54 -8.01 28.33
C ILE A 138 20.23 -7.76 29.81
N LEU A 139 19.10 -8.27 30.32
CA LEU A 139 18.74 -8.13 31.74
C LEU A 139 19.73 -8.86 32.65
N GLU A 140 20.11 -10.10 32.34
CA GLU A 140 21.10 -10.86 33.09
C GLU A 140 22.48 -10.19 33.11
N GLU A 141 22.86 -9.49 32.03
CA GLU A 141 24.09 -8.70 31.99
C GLU A 141 23.99 -7.41 32.81
N ALA A 142 22.85 -6.72 32.77
CA ALA A 142 22.60 -5.51 33.55
C ALA A 142 22.62 -5.78 35.07
N GLU A 143 22.13 -6.94 35.52
CA GLU A 143 22.15 -7.35 36.93
C GLU A 143 23.54 -7.68 37.48
N LYS A 144 24.57 -7.78 36.62
CA LYS A 144 25.96 -8.01 37.03
C LYS A 144 26.70 -6.73 37.44
N PHE A 145 26.09 -5.55 37.25
CA PHE A 145 26.65 -4.23 37.56
C PHE A 145 25.95 -3.55 38.74
#